data_AF-A0A8J2MJ58-F1
#
_entry.id   AF-A0A8J2MJ58-F1
#
_cell.length_a   1.000
_cell.length_b   1.000
_cell.length_c   1.000
_cell.angle_alpha   90.00
_cell.angle_beta   90.00
_cell.angle_gamma   90.00
#
_symmetry.space_group_name_H-M   'P 1'
#
loop_
_entity.id
_entity.type
_entity.pdbx_description
1 polymer ?
#
loop_
_entity_poly.entity_id
_entity_poly.type
_entity_poly.pdbx_seq_one_letter_code
_entity_poly.pdbx_strand_id
1 'polypeptide(L)'
;MPRLKNRGFHRPAYWWSSDIAELCKRCHELHRRATRNAERSPNQDLYSNEYKQAKKTLNRAIKASKAMLWKEICNDLDKDIWAGS
;
A
#
# COMPACT_ATOMS: atom_id res chain seq x y z
N MET A 1 -14.15 13.52 -23.26
CA MET A 1 -12.67 13.54 -23.40
C MET A 1 -12.10 12.25 -22.85
N PRO A 2 -11.34 11.45 -23.63
CA PRO A 2 -10.63 10.29 -23.10
C PRO A 2 -9.50 10.77 -22.18
N ARG A 3 -9.52 10.33 -20.92
CA ARG A 3 -8.43 10.63 -19.98
C ARG A 3 -7.19 9.85 -20.43
N LEU A 4 -6.19 10.56 -20.92
CA LEU A 4 -4.90 9.97 -21.27
C LEU A 4 -4.30 9.37 -19.99
N LYS A 5 -4.19 8.04 -19.92
CA LYS A 5 -3.48 7.37 -18.84
C LYS A 5 -2.01 7.64 -19.03
N ASN A 6 -1.49 8.67 -18.35
CA ASN A 6 -0.06 8.93 -18.29
C ASN A 6 0.61 7.71 -17.63
N ARG A 7 1.14 6.78 -18.44
CA ARG A 7 1.90 5.60 -17.99
C ARG A 7 3.37 5.99 -17.77
N GLY A 8 3.62 7.19 -17.26
CA GLY A 8 4.96 7.64 -16.95
C GLY A 8 5.60 6.67 -15.96
N PHE A 9 6.81 6.23 -16.28
CA PHE A 9 7.72 5.54 -15.37
C PHE A 9 8.09 6.49 -14.23
N HIS A 10 7.14 6.75 -13.33
CA HIS A 10 7.48 7.35 -12.05
C HIS A 10 8.40 6.37 -11.34
N ARG A 11 9.56 6.84 -10.89
CA ARG A 11 10.36 6.07 -9.95
C ARG A 11 9.42 5.71 -8.78
N PRO A 12 9.22 4.41 -8.48
CA PRO A 12 8.38 4.03 -7.36
C PRO A 12 8.87 4.79 -6.14
N ALA A 13 7.93 5.33 -5.35
CA ALA A 13 8.29 6.03 -4.13
C ALA A 13 9.21 5.13 -3.29
N TYR A 14 10.14 5.70 -2.53
CA TYR A 14 11.11 4.91 -1.76
C TYR A 14 10.46 3.88 -0.83
N TRP A 15 9.23 4.13 -0.37
CA TRP A 15 8.39 3.23 0.45
C TRP A 15 7.55 2.22 -0.34
N TRP A 16 7.65 2.22 -1.66
CA TRP A 16 6.88 1.34 -2.53
C TRP A 16 7.63 0.03 -2.76
N SER A 17 7.00 -1.09 -2.39
CA SER A 17 7.51 -2.44 -2.60
C SER A 17 6.55 -3.30 -3.44
N SER A 18 7.05 -4.41 -3.98
CA SER A 18 6.22 -5.41 -4.69
C SER A 18 5.06 -5.89 -3.81
N ASP A 19 5.34 -6.16 -2.53
CA ASP A 19 4.32 -6.60 -1.56
C ASP A 19 3.21 -5.57 -1.38
N ILE A 20 3.55 -4.27 -1.31
CA ILE A 20 2.55 -3.20 -1.21
C ILE A 20 1.74 -3.10 -2.51
N ALA A 21 2.35 -3.35 -3.67
CA ALA A 21 1.63 -3.39 -4.95
C ALA A 21 0.62 -4.55 -5.01
N GLU A 22 1.01 -5.74 -4.54
CA GLU A 22 0.12 -6.90 -4.44
C GLU A 22 -1.03 -6.66 -3.44
N LEU A 23 -0.72 -6.10 -2.27
CA LEU A 23 -1.73 -5.73 -1.27
C LEU A 23 -2.69 -4.67 -1.81
N CYS A 24 -2.19 -3.68 -2.56
CA CYS A 24 -3.03 -2.69 -3.25
C CYS A 24 -3.96 -3.36 -4.25
N LYS A 25 -3.44 -4.25 -5.10
CA LYS A 25 -4.22 -5.01 -6.09
C LYS A 25 -5.32 -5.82 -5.41
N ARG A 26 -4.97 -6.59 -4.38
CA ARG A 26 -5.91 -7.41 -3.61
C ARG A 26 -6.98 -6.58 -2.91
N CYS A 27 -6.58 -5.49 -2.26
CA CYS A 27 -7.50 -4.57 -1.61
C CYS A 27 -8.50 -3.97 -2.62
N HIS A 28 -8.02 -3.61 -3.81
CA HIS A 28 -8.86 -3.06 -4.87
C HIS A 28 -9.84 -4.10 -5.43
N GLU A 29 -9.42 -5.35 -5.62
CA GLU A 29 -10.29 -6.45 -6.02
C GLU A 29 -11.43 -6.66 -5.01
N LEU A 30 -11.09 -6.72 -3.72
CA LEU A 30 -12.07 -6.89 -2.64
C LEU A 30 -12.99 -5.68 -2.49
N HIS A 31 -12.47 -4.46 -2.67
CA HIS A 31 -13.30 -3.26 -2.69
C HIS A 31 -14.33 -3.29 -3.82
N ARG A 32 -13.92 -3.69 -5.04
CA ARG A 32 -14.85 -3.86 -6.18
C ARG A 32 -15.89 -4.95 -5.89
N ARG A 33 -15.49 -6.05 -5.25
CA ARG A 33 -16.40 -7.14 -4.85
C ARG A 33 -17.42 -6.65 -3.82
N ALA A 34 -16.97 -5.97 -2.78
CA ALA A 34 -17.82 -5.45 -1.72
C ALA A 34 -18.81 -4.41 -2.24
N THR A 35 -18.37 -3.48 -3.10
CA THR A 35 -19.22 -2.40 -3.63
C THR A 35 -20.23 -2.86 -4.67
N ARG A 36 -19.84 -3.78 -5.57
CA ARG A 36 -20.75 -4.26 -6.63
C ARG A 36 -21.80 -5.25 -6.13
N ASN A 37 -21.49 -6.00 -5.09
CA ASN A 37 -22.40 -6.98 -4.50
C ASN A 37 -23.17 -6.42 -3.27
N ALA A 38 -23.00 -5.12 -2.96
CA ALA A 38 -23.50 -4.50 -1.74
C ALA A 38 -25.03 -4.51 -1.59
N GLU A 39 -25.79 -4.51 -2.69
CA GLU A 39 -27.25 -4.37 -2.61
C GLU A 39 -28.02 -5.69 -2.80
N ARG A 40 -27.35 -6.82 -3.12
CA ARG A 40 -28.06 -8.01 -3.63
C ARG A 40 -27.60 -9.36 -3.08
N SER A 41 -26.60 -9.39 -2.19
CA SER A 41 -26.00 -10.63 -1.73
C SER A 41 -26.21 -10.85 -0.22
N PRO A 42 -26.69 -12.03 0.22
CA PRO A 42 -26.69 -12.41 1.64
C PRO A 42 -25.30 -12.32 2.29
N ASN A 43 -24.23 -12.44 1.48
CA ASN A 43 -22.84 -12.39 1.91
C ASN A 43 -22.24 -10.97 1.98
N GLN A 44 -23.06 -9.92 1.99
CA GLN A 44 -22.59 -8.52 1.95
C GLN A 44 -21.68 -8.18 3.14
N ASP A 45 -22.03 -8.62 4.35
CA ASP A 45 -21.20 -8.44 5.54
C ASP A 45 -19.85 -9.15 5.43
N LEU A 46 -19.83 -10.34 4.82
CA LEU A 46 -18.61 -11.11 4.59
C LEU A 46 -17.67 -10.35 3.64
N TYR A 47 -18.19 -9.85 2.52
CA TYR A 47 -17.39 -9.06 1.57
C TYR A 47 -16.89 -7.72 2.16
N SER A 48 -17.73 -7.07 2.96
CA SER A 48 -17.35 -5.86 3.69
C SER A 48 -16.21 -6.14 4.68
N ASN A 49 -16.29 -7.25 5.42
CA ASN A 49 -15.25 -7.66 6.37
C ASN A 49 -13.95 -8.07 5.67
N GLU A 50 -14.01 -8.82 4.57
CA GLU A 50 -12.82 -9.14 3.75
C GLU A 50 -12.10 -7.87 3.28
N TYR A 51 -12.85 -6.89 2.76
CA TYR A 51 -12.29 -5.62 2.34
C TYR A 51 -11.67 -4.84 3.52
N LYS A 52 -12.36 -4.75 4.67
CA LYS A 52 -11.83 -4.08 5.88
C LYS A 52 -10.53 -4.71 6.34
N GLN A 53 -10.44 -6.05 6.35
CA GLN A 53 -9.22 -6.77 6.71
C GLN A 53 -8.09 -6.47 5.73
N ALA A 54 -8.35 -6.56 4.41
CA ALA A 54 -7.34 -6.25 3.39
C ALA A 54 -6.84 -4.80 3.48
N LYS A 55 -7.74 -3.84 3.72
CA LYS A 55 -7.39 -2.44 3.94
C LYS A 55 -6.51 -2.25 5.19
N LYS A 56 -6.81 -2.98 6.28
CA LYS A 56 -6.00 -2.95 7.51
C LYS A 56 -4.59 -3.50 7.25
N THR A 57 -4.48 -4.61 6.53
CA THR A 57 -3.20 -5.21 6.14
C THR A 57 -2.38 -4.28 5.27
N LEU A 58 -2.98 -3.68 4.23
CA LEU A 58 -2.32 -2.71 3.37
C LEU A 58 -1.78 -1.51 4.17
N ASN A 59 -2.61 -0.93 5.05
CA ASN A 59 -2.20 0.20 5.88
C ASN A 59 -1.04 -0.16 6.83
N ARG A 60 -1.04 -1.37 7.39
CA ARG A 60 0.07 -1.87 8.22
C ARG A 60 1.35 -2.02 7.42
N ALA A 61 1.27 -2.61 6.23
CA ALA A 61 2.43 -2.78 5.34
C ALA A 61 3.04 -1.43 4.93
N ILE A 62 2.20 -0.46 4.54
CA ILE A 62 2.67 0.90 4.19
C ILE A 62 3.35 1.57 5.40
N LYS A 63 2.75 1.47 6.60
CA LYS A 63 3.35 2.03 7.82
C LYS A 63 4.69 1.36 8.16
N ALA A 64 4.75 0.04 8.07
CA ALA A 64 5.97 -0.72 8.34
C ALA A 64 7.08 -0.38 7.36
N SER A 65 6.78 -0.33 6.05
CA SER A 65 7.77 0.06 5.04
C SER A 65 8.33 1.46 5.30
N LYS A 66 7.46 2.46 5.51
CA LYS A 66 7.91 3.81 5.84
C LYS A 66 8.76 3.86 7.11
N ALA A 67 8.41 3.10 8.14
CA ALA A 67 9.17 3.03 9.39
C ALA A 67 10.54 2.36 9.23
N MET A 68 10.64 1.31 8.41
CA MET A 68 11.91 0.64 8.11
C MET A 68 12.85 1.58 7.34
N LEU A 69 12.35 2.23 6.29
CA LEU A 69 13.13 3.20 5.53
C LEU A 69 13.58 4.40 6.38
N TRP A 70 12.72 4.87 7.28
CA TRP A 70 13.12 5.92 8.23
C TRP A 70 14.27 5.45 9.14
N LYS A 71 14.20 4.22 9.65
CA LYS A 71 15.28 3.64 10.46
C LYS A 71 16.58 3.47 9.67
N GLU A 72 16.51 3.03 8.41
CA GLU A 72 17.67 2.90 7.54
C GLU A 72 18.34 4.27 7.33
N ILE A 73 17.57 5.30 6.99
CA ILE A 73 18.07 6.66 6.83
C ILE A 73 18.75 7.17 8.11
N CYS A 74 18.13 6.97 9.28
CA CYS A 74 18.74 7.37 10.55
C CYS A 74 20.05 6.62 10.83
N ASN A 75 20.09 5.31 10.56
CA ASN A 75 21.28 4.48 10.79
C ASN A 75 22.41 4.80 9.80
N ASP A 76 22.09 5.15 8.56
CA ASP A 76 23.08 5.61 7.59
C ASP A 76 23.61 6.99 7.97
N LEU A 77 22.74 7.88 8.47
CA LEU A 77 23.19 9.17 9.01
C LEU A 77 24.15 8.98 10.18
N ASP A 78 23.78 8.18 11.20
CA ASP A 78 24.62 7.92 12.38
C ASP A 78 26.03 7.38 12.05
N LYS A 79 26.17 6.66 10.93
CA LYS A 79 27.46 6.15 10.45
C LYS A 79 28.34 7.22 9.80
N ASP A 80 27.74 8.27 9.24
CA ASP A 80 28.42 9.28 8.43
C ASP A 80 28.84 10.51 9.25
N ILE A 81 28.15 10.82 10.37
CA ILE A 81 28.40 12.04 11.17
C ILE A 81 29.73 12.02 11.95
N TRP A 82 30.40 10.88 12.07
CA TRP A 82 31.67 10.74 12.81
C TRP A 82 32.88 10.41 11.92
N ALA A 83 32.70 10.35 10.60
CA ALA A 83 33.77 10.02 9.65
C ALA A 83 34.59 11.24 9.17
N GLY A 84 34.33 12.43 9.73
CA GLY A 84 35.08 13.66 9.44
C GLY A 84 35.61 14.31 10.72
N SER A 85 36.82 13.90 11.11
CA SER A 85 37.77 14.68 11.92
C SER A 85 38.23 15.93 11.17
#